data_AF-A0A211YMI4-F1
#
_entry.id   AF-A0A211YMI4-F1
#
_cell.length_a   1.000
_cell.length_b   1.000
_cell.length_c   1.000
_cell.angle_alpha   90.00
_cell.angle_beta   90.00
_cell.angle_gamma   90.00
#
_symmetry.space_group_name_H-M   'P 1'
#
loop_
_entity.id
_entity.type
_entity.pdbx_description
1 polymer ?
#
loop_
_entity_poly.entity_id
_entity_poly.type
_entity_poly.pdbx_seq_one_letter_code
_entity_poly.pdbx_strand_id
1 'polypeptide(L)'
;MPECVDLQSGEGLWVSGPARVAVEKGGVYASGYTVEAGGEVLVRGTRGFTFYAREASRLCVYLGAGGSYRVVREGFSIVEAWSRLVEDLRSRGVRRIVVVGPVESGKSTLTAWLRNGLELCVVEADVGQNELGLPGMVAYAPWTGRALVLQDVEPAGGFFVGHVSAEKAGFLTVSAAVRASRACSGGFVVDTDGYVRGRGALYKAALAESVGANVVVVLGGREADELARLLAARGLEVVRAPSPELKRERSRVDRRSFRQRLYAALFSKSRSLVLDASLAANICPYTVAGDNVLYSCDSSLIVEAQRRPDEGVWLRPGWARGLLAGLHLANGLDEPALVEQLNLARGRLVVRVREDANIEPGSVRGVTLGWVRLGDNFVEEEHLDPGVYPEVVIKTRRRRR
;
A
#
# COMPACT_ATOMS: atom_id res chain seq x y z
N MET A 1 -32.32 16.92 5.00
CA MET A 1 -32.47 17.86 3.87
C MET A 1 -31.08 18.19 3.36
N PRO A 2 -30.86 18.43 2.06
CA PRO A 2 -29.56 18.88 1.59
C PRO A 2 -29.23 20.26 2.16
N GLU A 3 -27.95 20.49 2.44
CA GLU A 3 -27.41 21.79 2.78
C GLU A 3 -26.63 22.32 1.58
N CYS A 4 -27.02 23.47 1.04
CA CYS A 4 -26.41 24.04 -0.15
C CYS A 4 -25.49 25.21 0.20
N VAL A 5 -24.31 25.22 -0.41
CA VAL A 5 -23.25 26.19 -0.18
C VAL A 5 -22.88 26.84 -1.51
N ASP A 6 -22.95 28.17 -1.56
CA ASP A 6 -22.44 28.96 -2.68
C ASP A 6 -20.95 29.25 -2.44
N LEU A 7 -20.12 28.92 -3.43
CA LEU A 7 -18.66 29.10 -3.41
C LEU A 7 -18.26 30.10 -4.48
N GLN A 8 -17.38 31.04 -4.13
CA GLN A 8 -16.71 31.87 -5.13
C GLN A 8 -15.58 31.10 -5.81
N SER A 9 -15.15 31.56 -6.98
CA SER A 9 -13.97 31.01 -7.66
C SER A 9 -12.77 30.98 -6.70
N GLY A 10 -12.13 29.83 -6.58
CA GLY A 10 -11.00 29.61 -5.67
C GLY A 10 -11.38 29.08 -4.28
N GLU A 11 -12.64 29.20 -3.85
CA GLU A 11 -13.07 28.61 -2.58
C GLU A 11 -13.24 27.10 -2.69
N GLY A 12 -12.95 26.40 -1.60
CA GLY A 12 -13.09 24.96 -1.48
C GLY A 12 -14.18 24.57 -0.51
N LEU A 13 -14.81 23.43 -0.75
CA LEU A 13 -15.71 22.75 0.17
C LEU A 13 -15.06 21.44 0.59
N TRP A 14 -14.53 21.41 1.81
CA TRP A 14 -14.05 20.17 2.41
C TRP A 14 -15.23 19.39 2.98
N VAL A 15 -15.32 18.10 2.63
CA VAL A 15 -16.41 17.21 3.04
C VAL A 15 -15.82 15.93 3.62
N SER A 16 -16.26 15.56 4.81
CA SER A 16 -16.03 14.25 5.42
C SER A 16 -17.28 13.39 5.30
N GLY A 17 -17.11 12.19 4.74
CA GLY A 17 -18.19 11.26 4.50
C GLY A 17 -18.65 10.47 5.75
N PRO A 18 -19.66 9.59 5.60
CA PRO A 18 -20.39 9.33 4.36
C PRO A 18 -21.22 10.54 3.93
N ALA A 19 -21.05 10.99 2.69
CA ALA A 19 -21.79 12.13 2.14
C ALA A 19 -21.92 12.03 0.61
N ARG A 20 -22.98 12.63 0.06
CA ARG A 20 -23.12 12.88 -1.39
C ARG A 20 -23.03 14.37 -1.64
N VAL A 21 -22.24 14.77 -2.63
CA VAL A 21 -22.05 16.17 -3.03
C VAL A 21 -22.56 16.32 -4.46
N ALA A 22 -23.63 17.10 -4.64
CA ALA A 22 -24.20 17.42 -5.95
C ALA A 22 -23.82 18.85 -6.34
N VAL A 23 -23.45 19.06 -7.61
CA VAL A 23 -23.16 20.39 -8.15
C VAL A 23 -24.43 20.90 -8.83
N GLU A 24 -25.11 21.88 -8.24
CA GLU A 24 -26.30 22.48 -8.83
C GLU A 24 -25.96 23.52 -9.91
N LYS A 25 -24.87 24.27 -9.71
CA LYS A 25 -24.40 25.32 -10.63
C LYS A 25 -22.88 25.40 -10.64
N GLY A 26 -22.32 25.83 -11.76
CA GLY A 26 -20.89 26.01 -11.97
C GLY A 26 -20.14 24.68 -12.15
N GLY A 27 -18.85 24.68 -11.81
CA GLY A 27 -17.97 23.54 -11.95
C GLY A 27 -16.85 23.52 -10.90
N VAL A 28 -16.55 22.33 -10.37
CA VAL A 28 -15.54 22.15 -9.30
C VAL A 28 -14.48 21.14 -9.69
N TYR A 29 -13.23 21.40 -9.29
CA TYR A 29 -12.18 20.39 -9.34
C TYR A 29 -12.42 19.31 -8.30
N ALA A 30 -12.26 18.05 -8.73
CA ALA A 30 -12.26 16.86 -7.91
C ALA A 30 -11.19 15.90 -8.44
N SER A 31 -10.27 15.45 -7.58
CA SER A 31 -9.24 14.43 -7.82
C SER A 31 -8.80 14.25 -9.29
N GLY A 32 -8.36 15.30 -10.00
CA GLY A 32 -7.89 15.19 -11.39
C GLY A 32 -8.96 15.22 -12.49
N TYR A 33 -10.20 15.55 -12.16
CA TYR A 33 -11.31 15.77 -13.08
C TYR A 33 -12.17 16.96 -12.61
N THR A 34 -13.16 17.34 -13.41
CA THR A 34 -14.14 18.37 -13.06
C THR A 34 -15.53 17.74 -12.91
N VAL A 35 -16.26 18.19 -11.89
CA VAL A 35 -17.68 17.91 -11.71
C VAL A 35 -18.44 19.17 -12.09
N GLU A 36 -19.12 19.12 -13.23
CA GLU A 36 -19.94 20.21 -13.75
C GLU A 36 -21.37 20.14 -13.16
N ALA A 37 -22.15 21.20 -13.36
CA ALA A 37 -23.55 21.26 -12.97
C ALA A 37 -24.35 20.03 -13.43
N GLY A 38 -25.15 19.48 -12.53
CA GLY A 38 -25.88 18.21 -12.71
C GLY A 38 -25.08 16.96 -12.32
N GLY A 39 -23.77 17.08 -12.10
CA GLY A 39 -22.93 16.00 -11.61
C GLY A 39 -23.00 15.80 -10.09
N GLU A 40 -22.66 14.60 -9.64
CA GLU A 40 -22.56 14.28 -8.22
C GLU A 40 -21.41 13.33 -7.91
N VAL A 41 -20.94 13.37 -6.66
CA VAL A 41 -19.86 12.50 -6.17
C VAL A 41 -20.16 12.01 -4.76
N LEU A 42 -19.80 10.75 -4.49
CA LEU A 42 -19.88 10.14 -3.17
C LEU A 42 -18.55 10.28 -2.42
N VAL A 43 -18.60 10.78 -1.19
CA VAL A 43 -17.48 10.78 -0.25
C VAL A 43 -17.69 9.64 0.73
N ARG A 44 -16.89 8.58 0.64
CA ARG A 44 -16.94 7.41 1.54
C ARG A 44 -16.14 7.74 2.81
N GLY A 45 -16.74 7.57 3.99
CA GLY A 45 -16.34 8.22 5.25
C GLY A 45 -14.99 7.87 5.90
N THR A 46 -14.00 7.35 5.17
CA THR A 46 -12.66 7.05 5.71
C THR A 46 -11.70 8.23 5.64
N ARG A 47 -11.92 9.17 4.69
CA ARG A 47 -11.10 10.36 4.50
C ARG A 47 -11.96 11.49 3.93
N GLY A 48 -11.80 12.71 4.46
CA GLY A 48 -12.43 13.89 3.87
C GLY A 48 -11.75 14.30 2.56
N PHE A 49 -12.50 14.93 1.66
CA PHE A 49 -12.05 15.41 0.35
C PHE A 49 -12.48 16.88 0.16
N THR A 50 -11.65 17.69 -0.52
CA THR A 50 -11.97 19.08 -0.83
C THR A 50 -12.30 19.26 -2.29
N PHE A 51 -13.51 19.77 -2.58
CA PHE A 51 -13.93 20.20 -3.91
C PHE A 51 -13.64 21.69 -4.07
N TYR A 52 -12.94 22.10 -5.13
CA TYR A 52 -12.55 23.50 -5.32
C TYR A 52 -13.31 24.13 -6.48
N ALA A 53 -13.98 25.25 -6.24
CA ALA A 53 -14.76 25.97 -7.25
C ALA A 53 -13.86 26.62 -8.31
N ARG A 54 -14.07 26.26 -9.58
CA ARG A 54 -13.36 26.84 -10.74
C ARG A 54 -13.93 28.20 -11.14
N GLU A 55 -15.19 28.39 -10.81
CA GLU A 55 -16.02 29.56 -11.06
C GLU A 55 -17.08 29.63 -9.95
N ALA A 56 -17.92 30.67 -9.94
CA ALA A 56 -19.02 30.77 -8.98
C ALA A 56 -19.92 29.51 -9.08
N SER A 57 -19.94 28.71 -8.01
CA SER A 57 -20.52 27.37 -8.01
C SER A 57 -21.43 27.17 -6.80
N ARG A 58 -22.45 26.33 -6.94
CA ARG A 58 -23.37 25.96 -5.85
C ARG A 58 -23.37 24.46 -5.66
N LEU A 59 -22.98 24.01 -4.46
CA LEU A 59 -22.87 22.60 -4.12
C LEU A 59 -23.88 22.27 -3.03
N CYS A 60 -24.64 21.20 -3.22
CA CYS A 60 -25.57 20.68 -2.21
C CYS A 60 -25.03 19.38 -1.62
N VAL A 61 -24.85 19.38 -0.30
CA VAL A 61 -24.30 18.26 0.46
C VAL A 61 -25.42 17.51 1.15
N TYR A 62 -25.44 16.20 0.96
CA TYR A 62 -26.33 15.26 1.64
C TYR A 62 -25.48 14.47 2.63
N LEU A 63 -25.50 14.89 3.90
CA LEU A 63 -24.72 14.26 4.95
C LEU A 63 -25.37 12.95 5.42
N GLY A 64 -24.56 11.90 5.50
CA GLY A 64 -24.88 10.68 6.24
C GLY A 64 -24.43 10.77 7.70
N ALA A 65 -24.61 9.68 8.45
CA ALA A 65 -24.27 9.63 9.87
C ALA A 65 -22.79 9.96 10.12
N GLY A 66 -22.51 10.98 10.95
CA GLY A 66 -21.16 11.43 11.28
C GLY A 66 -20.45 12.23 10.19
N GLY A 67 -21.11 12.49 9.05
CA GLY A 67 -20.58 13.35 8.00
C GLY A 67 -20.53 14.81 8.43
N SER A 68 -19.59 15.57 7.87
CA SER A 68 -19.48 17.02 8.09
C SER A 68 -18.88 17.71 6.88
N TYR A 69 -19.06 19.02 6.78
CA TYR A 69 -18.39 19.83 5.77
C TYR A 69 -17.96 21.19 6.34
N ARG A 70 -17.04 21.85 5.64
CA ARG A 70 -16.65 23.24 5.90
C ARG A 70 -16.10 23.89 4.64
N VAL A 71 -16.28 25.20 4.52
CA VAL A 71 -15.62 26.00 3.49
C VAL A 71 -14.15 26.18 3.87
N VAL A 72 -13.26 26.10 2.88
CA VAL A 72 -11.82 26.33 2.99
C VAL A 72 -11.38 27.29 1.91
N ARG A 73 -10.34 28.09 2.16
CA ARG A 73 -9.86 29.10 1.20
C ARG A 73 -8.43 28.82 0.71
N GLU A 74 -7.77 27.89 1.36
CA GLU A 74 -6.41 27.45 1.10
C GLU A 74 -6.39 26.29 0.09
N GLY A 75 -5.32 26.19 -0.70
CA GLY A 75 -5.05 25.03 -1.56
C GLY A 75 -5.58 25.08 -3.00
N PHE A 76 -6.31 26.13 -3.42
CA PHE A 76 -6.77 26.25 -4.81
C PHE A 76 -5.60 26.28 -5.83
N SER A 77 -4.57 27.05 -5.52
CA SER A 77 -3.35 27.14 -6.34
C SER A 77 -2.66 25.79 -6.55
N ILE A 78 -2.77 24.89 -5.57
CA ILE A 78 -2.20 23.54 -5.61
C ILE A 78 -2.96 22.67 -6.61
N VAL A 79 -4.30 22.68 -6.57
CA VAL A 79 -5.11 21.89 -7.50
C VAL A 79 -5.02 22.44 -8.92
N GLU A 80 -4.90 23.76 -9.09
CA GLU A 80 -4.59 24.35 -10.40
C GLU A 80 -3.24 23.87 -10.94
N ALA A 81 -2.19 23.91 -10.10
CA ALA A 81 -0.86 23.46 -10.51
C ALA A 81 -0.86 21.96 -10.88
N TRP A 82 -1.60 21.12 -10.15
CA TRP A 82 -1.74 19.71 -10.48
C TRP A 82 -2.56 19.48 -11.77
N SER A 83 -3.60 20.28 -12.03
CA SER A 83 -4.32 20.22 -13.31
C SER A 83 -3.43 20.62 -14.49
N ARG A 84 -2.64 21.69 -14.36
CA ARG A 84 -1.65 22.08 -15.39
C ARG A 84 -0.59 21.00 -15.61
N LEU A 85 -0.15 20.33 -14.53
CA LEU A 85 0.77 19.20 -14.62
C LEU A 85 0.16 18.04 -15.42
N VAL A 86 -1.12 17.71 -15.19
CA VAL A 86 -1.83 16.70 -15.98
C VAL A 86 -1.85 17.07 -17.46
N GLU A 87 -2.18 18.33 -17.79
CA GLU A 87 -2.20 18.82 -19.17
C GLU A 87 -0.83 18.72 -19.84
N ASP A 88 0.24 19.15 -19.16
CA ASP A 88 1.63 19.03 -19.64
C ASP A 88 1.99 17.57 -19.93
N LEU A 89 1.85 16.69 -18.94
CA LEU A 89 2.20 15.26 -19.08
C LEU A 89 1.38 14.59 -20.18
N ARG A 90 0.10 14.93 -20.31
CA ARG A 90 -0.77 14.44 -21.39
C ARG A 90 -0.28 14.91 -22.76
N SER A 91 0.03 16.20 -22.91
CA SER A 91 0.50 16.78 -24.19
C SER A 91 1.81 16.15 -24.67
N ARG A 92 2.65 15.72 -23.72
CA ARG A 92 3.93 15.05 -23.96
C ARG A 92 3.82 13.54 -24.15
N GLY A 93 2.62 12.96 -24.04
CA GLY A 93 2.40 11.52 -24.14
C GLY A 93 3.01 10.70 -23.01
N VAL A 94 3.21 11.29 -21.83
CA VAL A 94 3.77 10.60 -20.66
C VAL A 94 2.74 9.60 -20.12
N ARG A 95 3.15 8.33 -19.98
CA ARG A 95 2.26 7.24 -19.52
C ARG A 95 2.80 6.44 -18.33
N ARG A 96 4.08 6.59 -17.97
CA ARG A 96 4.72 5.82 -16.88
C ARG A 96 5.30 6.80 -15.86
N ILE A 97 4.59 6.98 -14.76
CA ILE A 97 4.89 8.02 -13.77
C ILE A 97 5.16 7.38 -12.42
N VAL A 98 6.16 7.88 -11.70
CA VAL A 98 6.40 7.51 -10.29
C VAL A 98 6.31 8.76 -9.44
N VAL A 99 5.50 8.71 -8.38
CA VAL A 99 5.28 9.82 -7.46
C VAL A 99 6.10 9.61 -6.19
N VAL A 100 7.00 10.54 -5.89
CA VAL A 100 7.92 10.45 -4.74
C VAL A 100 7.94 11.72 -3.91
N GLY A 101 8.39 11.61 -2.67
CA GLY A 101 8.36 12.69 -1.70
C GLY A 101 8.28 12.19 -0.26
N PRO A 102 8.59 13.04 0.73
CA PRO A 102 8.58 12.65 2.13
C PRO A 102 7.17 12.28 2.61
N VAL A 103 7.07 11.77 3.82
CA VAL A 103 5.79 11.44 4.45
C VAL A 103 4.90 12.70 4.48
N GLU A 104 3.61 12.53 4.20
CA GLU A 104 2.59 13.60 4.25
C GLU A 104 2.77 14.76 3.24
N SER A 105 3.53 14.54 2.17
CA SER A 105 3.67 15.53 1.08
C SER A 105 2.49 15.61 0.10
N GLY A 106 1.48 14.74 0.25
CA GLY A 106 0.31 14.67 -0.64
C GLY A 106 0.38 13.64 -1.77
N LYS A 107 1.38 12.73 -1.76
CA LYS A 107 1.62 11.75 -2.84
C LYS A 107 0.38 10.96 -3.25
N SER A 108 -0.27 10.24 -2.34
CA SER A 108 -1.44 9.41 -2.68
C SER A 108 -2.59 10.24 -3.28
N THR A 109 -2.77 11.49 -2.83
CA THR A 109 -3.74 12.42 -3.43
C THR A 109 -3.34 12.83 -4.84
N LEU A 110 -2.07 13.21 -5.07
CA LEU A 110 -1.58 13.52 -6.42
C LEU A 110 -1.61 12.28 -7.32
N THR A 111 -1.33 11.08 -6.80
CA THR A 111 -1.41 9.83 -7.54
C THR A 111 -2.84 9.58 -8.02
N ALA A 112 -3.85 9.77 -7.17
CA ALA A 112 -5.25 9.71 -7.59
C ALA A 112 -5.58 10.78 -8.66
N TRP A 113 -5.07 12.00 -8.47
CA TRP A 113 -5.22 13.11 -9.42
C TRP A 113 -4.64 12.79 -10.80
N LEU A 114 -3.39 12.31 -10.86
CA LEU A 114 -2.71 11.92 -12.09
C LEU A 114 -3.36 10.70 -12.73
N ARG A 115 -3.75 9.70 -11.93
CA ARG A 115 -4.47 8.51 -12.41
C ARG A 115 -5.75 8.91 -13.14
N ASN A 116 -6.57 9.77 -12.53
CA ASN A 116 -7.83 10.21 -13.12
C ASN A 116 -7.63 11.14 -14.31
N GLY A 117 -6.70 12.08 -14.20
CA GLY A 117 -6.43 13.07 -15.25
C GLY A 117 -5.73 12.50 -16.48
N LEU A 118 -5.03 11.36 -16.35
CA LEU A 118 -4.33 10.70 -17.47
C LEU A 118 -4.95 9.34 -17.85
N GLU A 119 -5.97 8.89 -17.13
CA GLU A 119 -6.65 7.61 -17.38
C GLU A 119 -5.65 6.43 -17.37
N LEU A 120 -4.91 6.36 -16.26
CA LEU A 120 -3.81 5.40 -16.08
C LEU A 120 -4.17 4.31 -15.06
N CYS A 121 -3.50 3.17 -15.18
CA CYS A 121 -3.43 2.19 -14.11
C CYS A 121 -2.77 2.84 -12.87
N VAL A 122 -3.15 2.40 -11.68
CA VAL A 122 -2.42 2.76 -10.46
C VAL A 122 -1.66 1.55 -9.94
N VAL A 123 -0.43 1.79 -9.48
CA VAL A 123 0.38 0.83 -8.72
C VAL A 123 0.65 1.45 -7.35
N GLU A 124 0.18 0.82 -6.29
CA GLU A 124 0.41 1.28 -4.91
C GLU A 124 1.58 0.52 -4.30
N ALA A 125 2.73 1.18 -4.20
CA ALA A 125 3.98 0.62 -3.68
C ALA A 125 4.35 1.12 -2.28
N ASP A 126 3.49 1.89 -1.59
CA ASP A 126 3.62 2.13 -0.15
C ASP A 126 3.24 0.87 0.64
N VAL A 127 4.21 -0.01 0.85
CA VAL A 127 4.03 -1.24 1.65
C VAL A 127 3.64 -0.97 3.10
N GLY A 128 3.82 0.26 3.60
CA GLY A 128 3.46 0.63 4.97
C GLY A 128 2.01 1.13 5.08
N GLN A 129 1.58 2.01 4.16
CA GLN A 129 0.26 2.64 4.16
C GLN A 129 -0.45 2.44 2.82
N ASN A 130 -0.55 1.18 2.40
CA ASN A 130 -1.19 0.81 1.15
C ASN A 130 -2.70 1.15 1.20
N GLU A 131 -3.13 2.12 0.39
CA GLU A 131 -4.54 2.56 0.34
C GLU A 131 -5.38 1.77 -0.67
N LEU A 132 -4.74 0.98 -1.53
CA LEU A 132 -5.40 0.19 -2.59
C LEU A 132 -5.53 -1.30 -2.23
N GLY A 133 -4.54 -1.84 -1.55
CA GLY A 133 -4.45 -3.23 -1.10
C GLY A 133 -4.12 -3.31 0.38
N LEU A 134 -3.29 -4.27 0.77
CA LEU A 134 -2.94 -4.48 2.18
C LEU A 134 -1.53 -4.01 2.51
N PRO A 135 -1.28 -3.66 3.79
CA PRO A 135 0.08 -3.42 4.24
C PRO A 135 0.95 -4.68 4.03
N GLY A 136 2.20 -4.48 3.63
CA GLY A 136 3.11 -5.55 3.25
C GLY A 136 2.89 -6.09 1.84
N MET A 137 2.11 -5.41 0.99
CA MET A 137 1.92 -5.75 -0.42
C MET A 137 2.17 -4.54 -1.32
N VAL A 138 2.42 -4.83 -2.60
CA VAL A 138 2.23 -3.88 -3.70
C VAL A 138 0.98 -4.29 -4.46
N ALA A 139 0.06 -3.36 -4.68
CA ALA A 139 -1.21 -3.62 -5.35
C ALA A 139 -1.29 -2.84 -6.66
N TYR A 140 -2.15 -3.28 -7.58
CA TYR A 140 -2.43 -2.52 -8.80
C TYR A 140 -3.90 -2.58 -9.18
N ALA A 141 -4.34 -1.55 -9.92
CA ALA A 141 -5.68 -1.48 -10.46
C ALA A 141 -5.67 -0.77 -11.83
N PRO A 142 -6.15 -1.41 -12.90
CA PRO A 142 -6.38 -0.77 -14.18
C PRO A 142 -7.29 0.46 -14.08
N TRP A 143 -7.25 1.29 -15.11
CA TRP A 143 -8.21 2.37 -15.25
C TRP A 143 -9.59 1.82 -15.60
N THR A 144 -10.55 1.94 -14.68
CA THR A 144 -11.96 1.55 -14.88
C THR A 144 -12.91 2.73 -14.68
N GLY A 145 -12.39 3.92 -14.37
CA GLY A 145 -13.18 5.09 -14.04
C GLY A 145 -12.56 5.93 -12.93
N ARG A 146 -13.15 7.10 -12.72
CA ARG A 146 -12.69 8.12 -11.75
C ARG A 146 -12.99 7.69 -10.32
N ALA A 147 -12.09 8.05 -9.40
CA ALA A 147 -12.22 7.81 -7.97
C ALA A 147 -11.70 9.02 -7.18
N LEU A 148 -12.35 9.41 -6.07
CA LEU A 148 -11.88 10.55 -5.28
C LEU A 148 -10.53 10.27 -4.61
N VAL A 149 -10.42 9.09 -4.01
CA VAL A 149 -9.21 8.61 -3.34
C VAL A 149 -8.87 7.19 -3.80
N LEU A 150 -7.63 6.76 -3.60
CA LEU A 150 -7.20 5.41 -3.99
C LEU A 150 -7.97 4.30 -3.25
N GLN A 151 -8.46 4.56 -2.04
CA GLN A 151 -9.30 3.63 -1.27
C GLN A 151 -10.66 3.33 -1.91
N ASP A 152 -11.12 4.16 -2.85
CA ASP A 152 -12.38 3.93 -3.56
C ASP A 152 -12.19 3.01 -4.78
N VAL A 153 -10.94 2.68 -5.12
CA VAL A 153 -10.58 1.85 -6.28
C VAL A 153 -10.47 0.39 -5.86
N GLU A 154 -11.12 -0.49 -6.62
CA GLU A 154 -11.00 -1.93 -6.41
C GLU A 154 -9.66 -2.44 -7.00
N PRO A 155 -8.81 -3.12 -6.22
CA PRO A 155 -7.59 -3.71 -6.73
C PRO A 155 -7.88 -4.87 -7.69
N ALA A 156 -7.13 -4.95 -8.79
CA ALA A 156 -7.18 -6.12 -9.69
C ALA A 156 -6.29 -7.27 -9.19
N GLY A 157 -5.30 -6.96 -8.36
CA GLY A 157 -4.41 -7.94 -7.76
C GLY A 157 -3.24 -7.29 -7.03
N GLY A 158 -2.36 -8.11 -6.49
CA GLY A 158 -1.18 -7.65 -5.78
C GLY A 158 -0.10 -8.70 -5.65
N PHE A 159 1.02 -8.25 -5.11
CA PHE A 159 2.24 -9.02 -4.93
C PHE A 159 2.74 -8.85 -3.51
N PHE A 160 3.03 -9.96 -2.85
CA PHE A 160 3.38 -9.98 -1.44
C PHE A 160 4.84 -9.54 -1.25
N VAL A 161 5.04 -8.55 -0.38
CA VAL A 161 6.36 -8.09 0.05
C VAL A 161 6.70 -8.63 1.43
N GLY A 162 5.71 -8.79 2.30
CA GLY A 162 5.86 -9.41 3.62
C GLY A 162 6.45 -8.53 4.70
N HIS A 163 6.69 -7.24 4.44
CA HIS A 163 7.09 -6.27 5.48
C HIS A 163 6.50 -4.89 5.19
N VAL A 164 6.11 -4.17 6.25
CA VAL A 164 5.53 -2.81 6.19
C VAL A 164 6.57 -1.67 6.17
N SER A 165 7.82 -1.96 5.82
CA SER A 165 8.91 -0.97 5.84
C SER A 165 9.76 -1.12 4.59
N ALA A 166 9.71 -0.11 3.72
CA ALA A 166 10.53 -0.02 2.52
C ALA A 166 12.03 0.01 2.84
N GLU A 167 12.43 0.49 4.02
CA GLU A 167 13.84 0.43 4.44
C GLU A 167 14.34 -1.01 4.57
N LYS A 168 13.49 -1.91 5.07
CA LYS A 168 13.86 -3.31 5.29
C LYS A 168 13.63 -4.17 4.05
N ALA A 169 12.55 -3.92 3.31
CA ALA A 169 12.12 -4.76 2.20
C ALA A 169 12.15 -4.08 0.83
N GLY A 170 12.91 -3.00 0.67
CA GLY A 170 12.90 -2.17 -0.56
C GLY A 170 13.15 -2.95 -1.84
N PHE A 171 14.06 -3.93 -1.84
CA PHE A 171 14.32 -4.76 -3.03
C PHE A 171 13.12 -5.64 -3.42
N LEU A 172 12.40 -6.19 -2.44
CA LEU A 172 11.15 -6.94 -2.66
C LEU A 172 10.04 -6.00 -3.14
N THR A 173 9.96 -4.79 -2.59
CA THR A 173 9.02 -3.75 -3.06
C THR A 173 9.27 -3.39 -4.52
N VAL A 174 10.53 -3.21 -4.93
CA VAL A 174 10.88 -2.95 -6.34
C VAL A 174 10.46 -4.12 -7.22
N SER A 175 10.78 -5.36 -6.85
CA SER A 175 10.37 -6.55 -7.61
C SER A 175 8.85 -6.65 -7.77
N ALA A 176 8.11 -6.44 -6.69
CA ALA A 176 6.66 -6.43 -6.67
C ALA A 176 6.07 -5.29 -7.53
N ALA A 177 6.65 -4.09 -7.49
CA ALA A 177 6.25 -2.96 -8.33
C ALA A 177 6.51 -3.19 -9.81
N VAL A 178 7.59 -3.90 -10.18
CA VAL A 178 7.83 -4.30 -11.58
C VAL A 178 6.75 -5.29 -12.05
N ARG A 179 6.39 -6.29 -11.24
CA ARG A 179 5.30 -7.24 -11.56
C ARG A 179 3.97 -6.49 -11.74
N ALA A 180 3.64 -5.58 -10.82
CA ALA A 180 2.44 -4.74 -10.90
C ALA A 180 2.41 -3.83 -12.13
N SER A 181 3.51 -3.16 -12.43
CA SER A 181 3.61 -2.25 -13.57
C SER A 181 3.45 -3.00 -14.91
N ARG A 182 3.95 -4.24 -15.00
CA ARG A 182 3.76 -5.10 -16.19
C ARG A 182 2.32 -5.53 -16.43
N ALA A 183 1.49 -5.58 -15.38
CA ALA A 183 0.06 -5.85 -15.50
C ALA A 183 -0.75 -4.63 -16.02
N CYS A 184 -0.12 -3.45 -16.09
CA CYS A 184 -0.72 -2.20 -16.56
C CYS A 184 -0.36 -1.90 -18.03
N SER A 185 -1.11 -2.47 -18.99
CA SER A 185 -0.82 -2.38 -20.44
C SER A 185 -0.87 -0.95 -21.02
N GLY A 186 -1.68 -0.05 -20.45
CA GLY A 186 -1.85 1.33 -20.93
C GLY A 186 -0.90 2.36 -20.31
N GLY A 187 0.02 1.94 -19.44
CA GLY A 187 0.80 2.83 -18.58
C GLY A 187 0.26 2.88 -17.15
N PHE A 188 1.00 3.55 -16.27
CA PHE A 188 0.77 3.54 -14.83
C PHE A 188 1.18 4.84 -14.14
N VAL A 189 0.60 5.08 -12.96
CA VAL A 189 1.12 5.98 -11.94
C VAL A 189 1.42 5.16 -10.69
N VAL A 190 2.67 5.21 -10.21
CA VAL A 190 3.10 4.53 -8.99
C VAL A 190 3.01 5.49 -7.80
N ASP A 191 2.18 5.17 -6.81
CA ASP A 191 2.27 5.78 -5.47
C ASP A 191 3.36 5.10 -4.67
N THR A 192 4.08 5.85 -3.83
CA THR A 192 5.21 5.32 -3.09
C THR A 192 5.23 5.74 -1.63
N ASP A 193 5.96 5.00 -0.80
CA ASP A 193 6.18 5.35 0.60
C ASP A 193 7.01 6.64 0.79
N GLY A 194 7.06 7.17 2.00
CA GLY A 194 7.82 8.38 2.33
C GLY A 194 9.32 8.20 2.61
N TYR A 195 9.93 7.04 2.33
CA TYR A 195 11.35 6.78 2.60
C TYR A 195 12.25 7.44 1.55
N VAL A 196 12.59 8.70 1.79
CA VAL A 196 13.37 9.53 0.85
C VAL A 196 14.77 9.90 1.32
N ARG A 197 15.10 9.64 2.59
CA ARG A 197 16.42 9.97 3.18
C ARG A 197 17.39 8.79 3.10
N GLY A 198 18.69 9.08 3.02
CA GLY A 198 19.76 8.07 3.02
C GLY A 198 19.57 7.04 1.90
N ARG A 199 19.55 5.74 2.25
CA ARG A 199 19.30 4.66 1.29
C ARG A 199 17.92 4.75 0.61
N GLY A 200 16.98 5.49 1.20
CA GLY A 200 15.66 5.73 0.60
C GLY A 200 15.75 6.40 -0.77
N ALA A 201 16.63 7.38 -0.95
CA ALA A 201 16.80 8.04 -2.25
C ALA A 201 17.30 7.07 -3.33
N LEU A 202 18.25 6.19 -2.99
CA LEU A 202 18.74 5.14 -3.89
C LEU A 202 17.65 4.12 -4.23
N TYR A 203 16.85 3.73 -3.23
CA TYR A 203 15.68 2.88 -3.43
C TYR A 203 14.64 3.51 -4.37
N LYS A 204 14.33 4.81 -4.24
CA LYS A 204 13.40 5.50 -5.14
C LYS A 204 13.92 5.56 -6.57
N ALA A 205 15.22 5.78 -6.75
CA ALA A 205 15.83 5.73 -8.07
C ALA A 205 15.75 4.33 -8.68
N ALA A 206 16.15 3.30 -7.92
CA ALA A 206 16.06 1.91 -8.36
C ALA A 206 14.63 1.50 -8.71
N LEU A 207 13.63 1.94 -7.93
CA LEU A 207 12.22 1.72 -8.22
C LEU A 207 11.83 2.36 -9.55
N ALA A 208 12.10 3.65 -9.74
CA ALA A 208 11.75 4.39 -10.95
C ALA A 208 12.42 3.82 -12.21
N GLU A 209 13.69 3.44 -12.12
CA GLU A 209 14.43 2.79 -13.21
C GLU A 209 13.84 1.42 -13.54
N SER A 210 13.59 0.58 -12.52
CA SER A 210 13.14 -0.81 -12.72
C SER A 210 11.76 -0.90 -13.33
N VAL A 211 10.85 0.02 -12.98
CA VAL A 211 9.52 0.08 -13.61
C VAL A 211 9.55 0.77 -14.98
N GLY A 212 10.68 1.38 -15.37
CA GLY A 212 10.84 2.09 -16.63
C GLY A 212 10.00 3.36 -16.68
N ALA A 213 10.05 4.17 -15.62
CA ALA A 213 9.34 5.44 -15.54
C ALA A 213 9.79 6.41 -16.67
N ASN A 214 8.82 7.11 -17.26
CA ASN A 214 9.09 8.24 -18.15
C ASN A 214 9.42 9.49 -17.34
N VAL A 215 8.66 9.74 -16.27
CA VAL A 215 8.80 10.91 -15.42
C VAL A 215 8.69 10.50 -13.95
N VAL A 216 9.54 11.08 -13.12
CA VAL A 216 9.40 11.04 -11.66
C VAL A 216 8.86 12.38 -11.17
N VAL A 217 7.65 12.36 -10.61
CA VAL A 217 7.02 13.55 -10.04
C VAL A 217 7.39 13.64 -8.57
N VAL A 218 8.06 14.73 -8.19
CA VAL A 218 8.60 14.93 -6.84
C VAL A 218 7.80 15.99 -6.11
N LEU A 219 7.20 15.62 -4.97
CA LEU A 219 6.51 16.54 -4.06
C LEU A 219 7.29 16.74 -2.75
N GLY A 220 7.23 17.95 -2.20
CA GLY A 220 7.72 18.28 -0.87
C GLY A 220 8.57 19.54 -0.84
N GLY A 221 9.18 19.80 0.31
CA GLY A 221 10.15 20.89 0.49
C GLY A 221 11.60 20.41 0.30
N ARG A 222 12.52 20.95 1.09
CA ARG A 222 13.97 20.74 0.97
C ARG A 222 14.43 19.28 0.77
N GLU A 223 13.88 18.32 1.51
CA GLU A 223 14.26 16.90 1.35
C GLU A 223 13.89 16.34 -0.03
N ALA A 224 12.76 16.79 -0.57
CA ALA A 224 12.36 16.46 -1.92
C ALA A 224 13.31 17.11 -2.93
N ASP A 225 13.89 18.27 -2.59
CA ASP A 225 14.87 18.94 -3.45
C ASP A 225 16.15 18.13 -3.64
N GLU A 226 16.69 17.60 -2.55
CA GLU A 226 17.85 16.72 -2.54
C GLU A 226 17.56 15.42 -3.31
N LEU A 227 16.39 14.80 -3.08
CA LEU A 227 15.96 13.60 -3.80
C LEU A 227 15.93 13.83 -5.31
N ALA A 228 15.29 14.90 -5.77
CA ALA A 228 15.19 15.21 -7.19
C ALA A 228 16.55 15.48 -7.86
N ARG A 229 17.49 16.14 -7.17
CA ARG A 229 18.85 16.31 -7.71
C ARG A 229 19.52 14.95 -7.92
N LEU A 230 19.36 14.02 -6.97
CA LEU A 230 19.88 12.66 -7.10
C LEU A 230 19.21 11.90 -8.25
N LEU A 231 17.89 11.98 -8.37
CA LEU A 231 17.14 11.32 -9.46
C LEU A 231 17.58 11.87 -10.83
N ALA A 232 17.68 13.18 -10.98
CA ALA A 232 18.15 13.82 -12.20
C ALA A 232 19.61 13.45 -12.53
N ALA A 233 20.49 13.38 -11.53
CA ALA A 233 21.88 12.93 -11.71
C ALA A 233 21.98 11.46 -12.17
N ARG A 234 20.94 10.66 -11.97
CA ARG A 234 20.83 9.29 -12.50
C ARG A 234 20.18 9.22 -13.90
N GLY A 235 19.91 10.37 -14.52
CA GLY A 235 19.31 10.46 -15.85
C GLY A 235 17.79 10.30 -15.87
N LEU A 236 17.13 10.29 -14.71
CA LEU A 236 15.66 10.27 -14.67
C LEU A 236 15.13 11.67 -14.95
N GLU A 237 14.06 11.75 -15.75
CA GLU A 237 13.34 12.99 -15.93
C GLU A 237 12.54 13.32 -14.67
N VAL A 238 12.75 14.50 -14.09
CA VAL A 238 12.15 14.92 -12.84
C VAL A 238 11.27 16.15 -13.03
N VAL A 239 10.01 16.04 -12.59
CA VAL A 239 9.06 17.16 -12.56
C VAL A 239 8.67 17.47 -11.12
N ARG A 240 8.58 18.76 -10.78
CA ARG A 240 8.15 19.21 -9.45
C ARG A 240 6.64 19.39 -9.41
N ALA A 241 6.03 18.96 -8.32
CA ALA A 241 4.65 19.31 -7.99
C ALA A 241 4.60 19.95 -6.60
N PRO A 242 3.76 20.98 -6.39
CA PRO A 242 3.62 21.59 -5.09
C PRO A 242 2.91 20.62 -4.12
N SER A 243 3.28 20.70 -2.85
CA SER A 243 2.61 19.96 -1.78
C SER A 243 1.40 20.72 -1.25
N PRO A 244 0.32 20.03 -0.82
CA PRO A 244 -0.79 20.68 -0.15
C PRO A 244 -0.35 21.44 1.11
N GLU A 245 -0.93 22.61 1.31
CA GLU A 245 -0.69 23.45 2.49
C GLU A 245 -1.27 22.80 3.75
N LEU A 246 -2.48 22.25 3.64
CA LEU A 246 -3.15 21.51 4.70
C LEU A 246 -2.65 20.06 4.72
N LYS A 247 -1.58 19.81 5.47
CA LYS A 247 -1.06 18.47 5.69
C LYS A 247 -1.83 17.78 6.81
N ARG A 248 -2.26 16.55 6.55
CA ARG A 248 -2.76 15.67 7.61
C ARG A 248 -1.56 15.05 8.31
N GLU A 249 -1.27 15.51 9.53
CA GLU A 249 -0.32 14.83 10.39
C GLU A 249 -0.89 13.48 10.85
N ARG A 250 -0.12 12.40 10.65
CA ARG A 250 -0.41 11.06 11.15
C ARG A 250 0.71 10.65 12.08
N SER A 251 0.36 10.36 13.33
CA SER A 251 1.30 9.77 14.27
C SER A 251 1.67 8.34 13.86
N ARG A 252 2.72 7.78 14.47
CA ARG A 252 3.02 6.34 14.33
C ARG A 252 1.88 5.45 14.83
N VAL A 253 1.09 5.94 15.79
CA VAL A 253 -0.10 5.24 16.30
C VAL A 253 -1.19 5.24 15.24
N ASP A 254 -1.50 6.38 14.63
CA ASP A 254 -2.52 6.46 13.57
C ASP A 254 -2.22 5.54 12.39
N ARG A 255 -0.94 5.47 11.99
CA ARG A 255 -0.48 4.57 10.93
C ARG A 255 -0.65 3.10 11.29
N ARG A 256 -0.37 2.72 12.54
CA ARG A 256 -0.60 1.35 13.05
C ARG A 256 -2.09 1.03 13.12
N SER A 257 -2.90 1.94 13.66
CA SER A 257 -4.35 1.77 13.74
C SER A 257 -4.99 1.66 12.35
N PHE A 258 -4.48 2.39 11.36
CA PHE A 258 -4.90 2.23 9.97
C PHE A 258 -4.62 0.82 9.45
N ARG A 259 -3.39 0.31 9.63
CA ARG A 259 -3.04 -1.07 9.22
C ARG A 259 -3.88 -2.12 9.95
N GLN A 260 -4.05 -1.98 11.26
CA GLN A 260 -4.89 -2.88 12.06
C GLN A 260 -6.31 -2.96 11.49
N ARG A 261 -6.92 -1.82 11.13
CA ARG A 261 -8.25 -1.82 10.50
C ARG A 261 -8.27 -2.57 9.17
N LEU A 262 -7.23 -2.44 8.35
CA LEU A 262 -7.13 -3.19 7.09
C LEU A 262 -7.00 -4.69 7.32
N TYR A 263 -6.14 -5.12 8.26
CA TYR A 263 -6.03 -6.53 8.61
C TYR A 263 -7.32 -7.08 9.21
N ALA A 264 -8.00 -6.31 10.07
CA ALA A 264 -9.27 -6.71 10.66
C ALA A 264 -10.37 -6.83 9.60
N ALA A 265 -10.45 -5.89 8.65
CA ALA A 265 -11.39 -5.95 7.54
C ALA A 265 -11.19 -7.23 6.71
N LEU A 266 -9.94 -7.63 6.48
CA LEU A 266 -9.61 -8.82 5.70
C LEU A 266 -9.84 -10.14 6.46
N PHE A 267 -9.38 -10.22 7.72
CA PHE A 267 -9.31 -11.49 8.45
C PHE A 267 -10.47 -11.71 9.44
N SER A 268 -11.35 -10.74 9.66
CA SER A 268 -12.56 -10.92 10.49
C SER A 268 -13.58 -11.84 9.84
N LYS A 269 -13.71 -11.79 8.50
CA LYS A 269 -14.50 -12.73 7.69
C LYS A 269 -13.54 -13.60 6.88
N SER A 270 -13.13 -14.70 7.46
CA SER A 270 -12.06 -15.53 6.91
C SER A 270 -12.34 -17.01 7.10
N ARG A 271 -11.66 -17.82 6.28
CA ARG A 271 -11.70 -19.28 6.35
C ARG A 271 -10.28 -19.84 6.44
N SER A 272 -10.16 -21.02 7.04
CA SER A 272 -8.89 -21.75 7.07
C SER A 272 -8.71 -22.54 5.77
N LEU A 273 -7.49 -22.49 5.25
CA LEU A 273 -7.00 -23.27 4.12
C LEU A 273 -5.87 -24.17 4.61
N VAL A 274 -5.98 -25.46 4.32
CA VAL A 274 -4.94 -26.44 4.66
C VAL A 274 -4.09 -26.69 3.41
N LEU A 275 -2.79 -26.53 3.56
CA LEU A 275 -1.78 -26.64 2.52
C LEU A 275 -0.68 -27.61 2.97
N ASP A 276 0.06 -28.13 2.00
CA ASP A 276 1.29 -28.86 2.28
C ASP A 276 2.37 -27.90 2.79
N ALA A 277 3.06 -28.29 3.87
CA ALA A 277 4.06 -27.42 4.48
C ALA A 277 5.32 -27.23 3.63
N SER A 278 5.58 -28.11 2.67
CA SER A 278 6.67 -27.96 1.69
C SER A 278 6.48 -26.75 0.77
N LEU A 279 5.28 -26.19 0.69
CA LEU A 279 5.03 -24.95 -0.04
C LEU A 279 5.68 -23.72 0.62
N ALA A 280 6.04 -23.79 1.92
CA ALA A 280 6.70 -22.68 2.60
C ALA A 280 8.13 -22.47 2.06
N ALA A 281 8.34 -21.40 1.31
CA ALA A 281 9.52 -21.23 0.46
C ALA A 281 10.75 -20.64 1.18
N ASN A 282 10.54 -19.86 2.26
CA ASN A 282 11.61 -19.19 3.00
C ASN A 282 11.91 -19.86 4.35
N ILE A 283 11.98 -21.20 4.34
CA ILE A 283 12.42 -22.04 5.45
C ILE A 283 13.83 -22.59 5.14
N CYS A 284 14.72 -22.63 6.12
CA CYS A 284 16.02 -23.30 5.99
C CYS A 284 15.81 -24.77 5.62
N PRO A 285 16.77 -25.42 4.94
CA PRO A 285 16.76 -26.86 4.79
C PRO A 285 16.54 -27.55 6.13
N TYR A 286 15.67 -28.56 6.15
CA TYR A 286 15.33 -29.26 7.39
C TYR A 286 15.18 -30.76 7.19
N THR A 287 15.36 -31.50 8.28
CA THR A 287 15.00 -32.91 8.37
C THR A 287 14.02 -33.13 9.53
N VAL A 288 13.17 -34.13 9.38
CA VAL A 288 12.20 -34.53 10.40
C VAL A 288 12.74 -35.77 11.11
N ALA A 289 12.82 -35.71 12.44
CA ALA A 289 13.25 -36.82 13.29
C ALA A 289 12.19 -37.06 14.38
N GLY A 290 11.26 -37.97 14.10
CA GLY A 290 10.06 -38.16 14.92
C GLY A 290 9.19 -36.89 14.90
N ASP A 291 8.92 -36.31 16.07
CA ASP A 291 8.16 -35.06 16.21
C ASP A 291 9.06 -33.79 16.17
N ASN A 292 10.37 -33.95 16.04
CA ASN A 292 11.31 -32.84 16.02
C ASN A 292 11.67 -32.43 14.59
N VAL A 293 11.97 -31.15 14.41
CA VAL A 293 12.47 -30.60 13.15
C VAL A 293 13.85 -30.02 13.36
N LEU A 294 14.83 -30.51 12.59
CA LEU A 294 16.21 -30.05 12.64
C LEU A 294 16.47 -29.17 11.42
N TYR A 295 16.67 -27.88 11.67
CA TYR A 295 16.95 -26.90 10.62
C TYR A 295 18.46 -26.70 10.48
N SER A 296 18.94 -26.87 9.25
CA SER A 296 20.31 -26.58 8.83
C SER A 296 20.37 -25.16 8.24
N CYS A 297 20.42 -24.15 9.11
CA CYS A 297 20.60 -22.75 8.72
C CYS A 297 22.10 -22.35 8.74
N ASP A 298 22.46 -21.28 8.02
CA ASP A 298 23.86 -20.83 7.86
C ASP A 298 24.64 -20.60 9.17
N SER A 299 23.96 -20.14 10.23
CA SER A 299 24.63 -19.70 11.45
C SER A 299 24.58 -20.68 12.63
N SER A 300 23.66 -21.65 12.63
CA SER A 300 23.43 -22.56 13.75
C SER A 300 22.50 -23.71 13.37
N LEU A 301 22.72 -24.90 13.96
CA LEU A 301 21.69 -25.94 14.03
C LEU A 301 20.56 -25.46 14.94
N ILE A 302 19.34 -25.36 14.41
CA ILE A 302 18.14 -24.98 15.16
C ILE A 302 17.26 -26.22 15.28
N VAL A 303 16.75 -26.49 16.47
CA VAL A 303 15.93 -27.68 16.74
C VAL A 303 14.57 -27.22 17.26
N GLU A 304 13.52 -27.48 16.48
CA GLU A 304 12.14 -27.32 16.92
C GLU A 304 11.66 -28.57 17.62
N ALA A 305 11.38 -28.43 18.92
CA ALA A 305 10.99 -29.55 19.78
C ALA A 305 10.13 -29.05 20.96
N GLN A 306 9.22 -29.90 21.44
CA GLN A 306 8.39 -29.59 22.62
C GLN A 306 9.22 -29.44 23.90
N ARG A 307 10.29 -30.23 24.03
CA ARG A 307 11.24 -30.19 25.13
C ARG A 307 12.57 -29.61 24.65
N ARG A 308 13.34 -29.05 25.58
CA ARG A 308 14.67 -28.52 25.26
C ARG A 308 15.57 -29.69 24.83
N PRO A 309 16.19 -29.61 23.64
CA PRO A 309 17.14 -30.62 23.17
C PRO A 309 18.50 -30.46 23.87
N ASP A 310 19.31 -31.51 23.81
CA ASP A 310 20.67 -31.52 24.35
C ASP A 310 21.62 -30.65 23.52
N GLU A 311 21.40 -30.60 22.20
CA GLU A 311 22.22 -29.84 21.26
C GLU A 311 21.38 -28.89 20.37
N GLY A 312 22.06 -27.86 19.85
CA GLY A 312 21.46 -26.87 18.96
C GLY A 312 20.66 -25.78 19.68
N VAL A 313 20.19 -24.80 18.89
CA VAL A 313 19.37 -23.71 19.40
C VAL A 313 17.92 -24.16 19.49
N TRP A 314 17.38 -24.18 20.70
CA TRP A 314 16.00 -24.60 20.92
C TRP A 314 14.98 -23.59 20.38
N LEU A 315 14.08 -24.08 19.53
CA LEU A 315 12.88 -23.39 19.07
C LEU A 315 11.64 -24.15 19.56
N ARG A 316 10.64 -23.43 20.05
CA ARG A 316 9.36 -24.05 20.43
C ARG A 316 8.43 -24.14 19.23
N PRO A 317 7.68 -25.24 19.08
CA PRO A 317 6.64 -25.34 18.06
C PRO A 317 5.62 -24.20 18.14
N GLY A 318 5.07 -23.85 16.98
CA GLY A 318 4.10 -22.75 16.86
C GLY A 318 4.73 -21.35 16.69
N TRP A 319 6.05 -21.27 16.50
CA TRP A 319 6.76 -20.00 16.26
C TRP A 319 6.25 -19.21 15.04
N ALA A 320 5.60 -19.87 14.07
CA ALA A 320 5.08 -19.23 12.86
C ALA A 320 3.67 -18.63 13.03
N ARG A 321 2.95 -18.97 14.11
CA ARG A 321 1.57 -18.53 14.33
C ARG A 321 1.45 -17.01 14.32
N GLY A 322 0.51 -16.46 13.56
CA GLY A 322 0.27 -15.03 13.45
C GLY A 322 1.16 -14.31 12.44
N LEU A 323 2.09 -14.99 11.77
CA LEU A 323 2.85 -14.36 10.67
C LEU A 323 1.91 -14.08 9.49
N LEU A 324 1.98 -12.88 8.94
CA LEU A 324 1.46 -12.62 7.61
C LEU A 324 2.20 -13.49 6.59
N ALA A 325 1.51 -13.97 5.57
CA ALA A 325 2.08 -14.76 4.48
C ALA A 325 1.47 -14.35 3.14
N GLY A 326 2.19 -14.62 2.06
CA GLY A 326 1.71 -14.50 0.70
C GLY A 326 1.59 -15.87 0.05
N LEU A 327 0.38 -16.22 -0.41
CA LEU A 327 0.15 -17.42 -1.21
C LEU A 327 0.39 -17.07 -2.67
N HIS A 328 1.40 -17.68 -3.28
CA HIS A 328 1.72 -17.48 -4.70
C HIS A 328 0.80 -18.35 -5.56
N LEU A 329 -0.11 -17.72 -6.31
CA LEU A 329 -1.13 -18.43 -7.07
C LEU A 329 -0.66 -18.74 -8.50
N ALA A 330 -1.23 -19.77 -9.10
CA ALA A 330 -0.90 -20.21 -10.46
C ALA A 330 -1.20 -19.15 -11.55
N ASN A 331 -2.09 -18.20 -11.26
CA ASN A 331 -2.38 -17.05 -12.14
C ASN A 331 -1.30 -15.94 -12.07
N GLY A 332 -0.28 -16.12 -11.23
CA GLY A 332 0.83 -15.19 -11.06
C GLY A 332 0.59 -14.07 -10.05
N LEU A 333 -0.58 -14.00 -9.41
CA LEU A 333 -0.89 -13.06 -8.32
C LEU A 333 -0.58 -13.68 -6.94
N ASP A 334 -0.48 -12.84 -5.93
CA ASP A 334 -0.29 -13.29 -4.55
C ASP A 334 -1.52 -12.96 -3.69
N GLU A 335 -2.01 -13.94 -2.92
CA GLU A 335 -3.07 -13.71 -1.93
C GLU A 335 -2.46 -13.47 -0.53
N PRO A 336 -2.88 -12.44 0.21
CA PRO A 336 -2.58 -12.28 1.63
C PRO A 336 -3.18 -13.41 2.48
N ALA A 337 -2.38 -13.93 3.40
CA ALA A 337 -2.80 -14.95 4.35
C ALA A 337 -2.22 -14.69 5.75
N LEU A 338 -2.81 -15.32 6.76
CA LEU A 338 -2.32 -15.30 8.14
C LEU A 338 -2.05 -16.74 8.61
N VAL A 339 -0.84 -17.04 9.05
CA VAL A 339 -0.47 -18.39 9.48
C VAL A 339 -1.17 -18.73 10.79
N GLU A 340 -1.97 -19.79 10.80
CA GLU A 340 -2.58 -20.34 12.01
C GLU A 340 -1.70 -21.44 12.62
N GLN A 341 -1.11 -22.28 11.77
CA GLN A 341 -0.24 -23.37 12.17
C GLN A 341 0.77 -23.71 11.07
N LEU A 342 2.02 -23.93 11.45
CA LEU A 342 3.02 -24.60 10.61
C LEU A 342 3.53 -25.82 11.39
N ASN A 343 3.41 -27.01 10.80
CA ASN A 343 3.91 -28.25 11.35
C ASN A 343 4.66 -29.02 10.24
N LEU A 344 5.97 -28.81 10.17
CA LEU A 344 6.82 -29.45 9.17
C LEU A 344 6.94 -30.96 9.38
N ALA A 345 6.94 -31.43 10.64
CA ALA A 345 6.99 -32.86 10.95
C ALA A 345 5.78 -33.64 10.41
N ARG A 346 4.61 -32.98 10.35
CA ARG A 346 3.37 -33.55 9.78
C ARG A 346 3.06 -33.07 8.36
N GLY A 347 3.97 -32.34 7.72
CA GLY A 347 3.78 -31.80 6.36
C GLY A 347 2.58 -30.86 6.23
N ARG A 348 2.13 -30.21 7.30
CA ARG A 348 0.87 -29.43 7.32
C ARG A 348 1.10 -27.95 7.61
N LEU A 349 0.61 -27.10 6.72
CA LEU A 349 0.48 -25.65 6.89
C LEU A 349 -1.01 -25.27 6.90
N VAL A 350 -1.44 -24.54 7.92
CA VAL A 350 -2.81 -23.99 8.00
C VAL A 350 -2.71 -22.48 8.00
N VAL A 351 -3.38 -21.86 7.04
CA VAL A 351 -3.44 -20.41 6.88
C VAL A 351 -4.88 -19.94 6.84
N ARG A 352 -5.08 -18.71 7.27
CA ARG A 352 -6.35 -17.99 7.18
C ARG A 352 -6.30 -17.05 5.98
N VAL A 353 -7.33 -17.12 5.14
CA VAL A 353 -7.53 -16.25 3.97
C VAL A 353 -8.90 -15.61 4.06
N ARG A 354 -9.14 -14.50 3.34
CA ARG A 354 -10.46 -13.87 3.28
C ARG A 354 -11.51 -14.87 2.78
N GLU A 355 -12.73 -14.79 3.31
CA GLU A 355 -13.79 -15.78 3.07
C GLU A 355 -14.19 -15.87 1.58
N ASP A 356 -14.22 -14.74 0.89
CA ASP A 356 -14.57 -14.60 -0.52
C ASP A 356 -13.40 -14.86 -1.49
N ALA A 357 -12.20 -15.17 -0.97
CA ALA A 357 -11.10 -15.62 -1.81
C ALA A 357 -11.41 -17.02 -2.36
N ASN A 358 -11.70 -17.08 -3.66
CA ASN A 358 -11.89 -18.32 -4.39
C ASN A 358 -10.54 -19.00 -4.71
N ILE A 359 -9.89 -19.52 -3.66
CA ILE A 359 -8.59 -20.18 -3.73
C ILE A 359 -8.77 -21.67 -3.55
N GLU A 360 -8.49 -22.38 -4.64
CA GLU A 360 -8.32 -23.83 -4.65
C GLU A 360 -6.91 -24.18 -4.12
N PRO A 361 -6.76 -25.10 -3.16
CA PRO A 361 -5.46 -25.49 -2.62
C PRO A 361 -4.42 -25.84 -3.70
N GLY A 362 -4.83 -26.56 -4.75
CA GLY A 362 -3.96 -26.96 -5.87
C GLY A 362 -3.50 -25.81 -6.77
N SER A 363 -4.10 -24.62 -6.65
CA SER A 363 -3.68 -23.41 -7.35
C SER A 363 -2.51 -22.70 -6.66
N VAL A 364 -2.21 -23.04 -5.40
CA VAL A 364 -1.12 -22.44 -4.63
C VAL A 364 0.21 -23.11 -5.05
N ARG A 365 1.11 -22.32 -5.62
CA ARG A 365 2.43 -22.76 -6.09
C ARG A 365 3.51 -22.66 -5.02
N GLY A 366 3.29 -21.83 -4.01
CA GLY A 366 4.23 -21.61 -2.91
C GLY A 366 3.67 -20.62 -1.90
N VAL A 367 4.33 -20.54 -0.75
CA VAL A 367 3.97 -19.63 0.33
C VAL A 367 5.24 -18.94 0.83
N THR A 368 5.25 -17.60 0.79
CA THR A 368 6.29 -16.81 1.47
C THR A 368 5.77 -16.37 2.84
N LEU A 369 6.48 -16.75 3.91
CA LEU A 369 6.21 -16.24 5.24
C LEU A 369 6.76 -14.81 5.35
N GLY A 370 5.89 -13.86 5.64
CA GLY A 370 6.27 -12.47 5.90
C GLY A 370 6.85 -12.27 7.30
N TRP A 371 7.32 -11.07 7.55
CA TRP A 371 8.09 -10.68 8.74
C TRP A 371 7.31 -9.77 9.68
N VAL A 372 5.99 -9.68 9.50
CA VAL A 372 5.07 -9.01 10.43
C VAL A 372 4.21 -10.06 11.10
N ARG A 373 4.20 -10.03 12.43
CA ARG A 373 3.33 -10.88 13.25
C ARG A 373 2.14 -10.09 13.76
N LEU A 374 0.96 -10.64 13.54
CA LEU A 374 -0.29 -10.18 14.10
C LEU A 374 -0.66 -11.02 15.32
N GLY A 375 -1.08 -10.35 16.38
CA GLY A 375 -1.66 -10.95 17.57
C GLY A 375 -3.17 -10.84 17.61
N ASP A 376 -3.71 -10.75 18.82
CA ASP A 376 -5.13 -10.58 19.06
C ASP A 376 -5.67 -9.30 18.41
N ASN A 377 -6.89 -9.36 17.89
CA ASN A 377 -7.53 -8.27 17.14
C ASN A 377 -6.67 -7.71 15.99
N PHE A 378 -5.79 -8.54 15.44
CA PHE A 378 -4.91 -8.23 14.31
C PHE A 378 -3.95 -7.05 14.58
N VAL A 379 -3.58 -6.83 15.85
CA VAL A 379 -2.58 -5.85 16.23
C VAL A 379 -1.19 -6.36 15.82
N GLU A 380 -0.35 -5.48 15.27
CA GLU A 380 1.05 -5.81 14.98
C GLU A 380 1.85 -5.94 16.28
N GLU A 381 2.36 -7.15 16.55
CA GLU A 381 3.13 -7.46 17.77
C GLU A 381 4.64 -7.49 17.51
N GLU A 382 5.05 -7.93 16.32
CA GLU A 382 6.45 -8.17 16.01
C GLU A 382 6.78 -7.84 14.55
N HIS A 383 7.90 -7.15 14.34
CA HIS A 383 8.45 -6.82 13.02
C HIS A 383 9.87 -7.39 12.95
N LEU A 384 9.98 -8.54 12.32
CA LEU A 384 11.24 -9.27 12.11
C LEU A 384 12.06 -8.62 11.00
N ASP A 385 13.38 -8.85 10.97
CA ASP A 385 14.20 -8.44 9.83
C ASP A 385 13.99 -9.42 8.66
N PRO A 386 13.86 -8.96 7.41
CA PRO A 386 13.71 -9.87 6.28
C PRO A 386 14.83 -10.91 6.18
N GLY A 387 14.46 -12.18 6.01
CA GLY A 387 15.36 -13.32 6.03
C GLY A 387 14.64 -14.66 6.05
N VAL A 388 15.39 -15.74 6.21
CA VAL A 388 14.91 -17.13 6.19
C VAL A 388 14.55 -17.60 7.60
N TYR A 389 13.52 -18.43 7.71
CA TYR A 389 13.06 -19.02 8.96
C TYR A 389 13.71 -20.38 9.24
N PRO A 390 13.89 -20.76 10.52
CA PRO A 390 13.56 -19.99 11.72
C PRO A 390 14.68 -19.05 12.20
N GLU A 391 15.77 -18.91 11.43
CA GLU A 391 16.95 -18.13 11.82
C GLU A 391 16.62 -16.69 12.25
N VAL A 392 15.72 -16.04 11.51
CA VAL A 392 15.24 -14.69 11.84
C VAL A 392 14.60 -14.58 13.22
N VAL A 393 13.86 -15.60 13.67
CA VAL A 393 13.23 -15.64 14.99
C VAL A 393 14.31 -15.70 16.08
N ILE A 394 15.35 -16.51 15.85
CA ILE A 394 16.46 -16.67 16.79
C ILE A 394 17.28 -15.38 16.90
N LYS A 395 17.66 -14.77 15.76
CA LYS A 395 18.43 -13.51 15.72
C LYS A 395 17.70 -12.40 16.46
N THR A 396 16.38 -12.29 16.27
CA THR A 396 15.57 -11.26 16.93
C THR A 396 15.50 -11.46 18.45
N ARG A 397 15.31 -12.70 18.92
CA ARG A 397 15.31 -13.01 20.36
C ARG A 397 16.65 -12.70 21.04
N ARG A 398 17.78 -12.91 20.36
CA ARG A 398 19.12 -12.60 20.89
C ARG A 398 19.36 -11.09 21.05
N ARG A 399 18.85 -10.25 20.15
CA ARG A 399 19.00 -8.78 20.25
C ARG A 399 18.16 -8.14 21.38
N ARG A 400 17.12 -8.82 21.86
CA ARG A 400 16.24 -8.34 22.94
C ARG A 400 16.74 -8.75 24.33
N ARG A 401 17.72 -9.64 24.41
CA ARG A 401 18.46 -10.00 25.62
C ARG A 401 19.72 -9.18 25.68
#